data_AF-X1QGZ9-F1
#
_entry.id   AF-X1QGZ9-F1
#
_cell.length_a   1.000
_cell.length_b   1.000
_cell.length_c   1.000
_cell.angle_alpha   90.00
_cell.angle_beta   90.00
_cell.angle_gamma   90.00
#
_symmetry.space_group_name_H-M   'P 1'
#
loop_
_entity.id
_entity.type
_entity.pdbx_description
1 polymer ?
#
loop_
_entity_poly.entity_id
_entity_poly.type
_entity_poly.pdbx_seq_one_letter_code
_entity_poly.pdbx_strand_id
1 'polypeptide(L)'
;EEEAIVKLVRDFPRPIIESVLLLVQFHSGLQDETKQQLDQARQDLQTTEECIVAAEELGIKALISRHKRVKTQIEKEIIFLENRLVALESGYLPVPRFDYASIEWSSERMNYSTLRRLKEAKDAGIFDDFGVVQDKYTHPRRKRDPLLVGILRGRRGHEEHFFIGVWH
;
A
#
# COMPACT_ATOMS: atom_id res chain seq x y z
N GLU A 1 -19.26 18.84 -16.19
CA GLU A 1 -18.52 18.73 -14.91
C GLU A 1 -18.95 19.78 -13.89
N GLU A 2 -19.09 21.06 -14.28
CA GLU A 2 -19.53 22.14 -13.38
C GLU A 2 -20.90 21.89 -12.71
N GLU A 3 -21.90 21.35 -13.41
CA GLU A 3 -23.21 21.01 -12.80
C GLU A 3 -23.14 19.94 -11.70
N ALA A 4 -22.21 18.97 -11.83
CA ALA A 4 -22.03 17.91 -10.84
C ALA A 4 -21.35 18.45 -9.57
N ILE A 5 -20.39 19.36 -9.74
CA ILE A 5 -19.72 20.05 -8.63
C ILE A 5 -20.71 20.97 -7.90
N VAL A 6 -21.58 21.69 -8.63
CA VAL A 6 -22.60 22.57 -8.04
C VAL A 6 -23.66 21.78 -7.25
N LYS A 7 -24.04 20.57 -7.68
CA LYS A 7 -24.92 19.68 -6.89
C LYS A 7 -24.24 19.18 -5.62
N LEU A 8 -23.00 18.71 -5.70
CA LEU A 8 -22.22 18.24 -4.56
C LEU A 8 -22.10 19.29 -3.45
N VAL A 9 -21.90 20.56 -3.81
CA VAL A 9 -21.79 21.68 -2.86
C VAL A 9 -23.13 22.04 -2.21
N ARG A 10 -24.26 21.80 -2.89
CA ARG A 10 -25.61 22.05 -2.35
C ARG A 10 -26.10 20.92 -1.44
N ASP A 11 -25.74 19.68 -1.75
CA ASP A 11 -26.34 18.50 -1.11
C ASP A 11 -25.59 18.06 0.17
N PHE A 12 -24.35 18.53 0.37
CA PHE A 12 -23.55 18.16 1.53
C PHE A 12 -23.17 19.36 2.42
N PRO A 13 -23.27 19.22 3.76
CA PRO A 13 -22.77 20.21 4.69
C PRO A 13 -21.29 20.53 4.43
N ARG A 14 -20.94 21.82 4.50
CA ARG A 14 -19.56 22.31 4.32
C ARG A 14 -18.48 21.50 5.07
N PRO A 15 -18.67 21.08 6.33
CA PRO A 15 -17.67 20.26 7.03
C PRO A 15 -17.38 18.90 6.37
N ILE A 16 -18.38 18.30 5.71
CA ILE A 16 -18.22 17.02 4.99
C ILE A 16 -17.38 17.25 3.73
N ILE A 17 -17.66 18.31 2.98
CA ILE A 17 -16.91 18.69 1.78
C ILE A 17 -15.45 18.98 2.15
N GLU A 18 -15.21 19.76 3.20
CA GLU A 18 -13.87 20.05 3.70
C GLU A 18 -13.12 18.78 4.10
N SER A 19 -13.79 17.84 4.77
CA SER A 19 -13.19 16.56 5.15
C SER A 19 -12.82 15.69 3.94
N VAL A 20 -13.66 15.66 2.90
CA VAL A 20 -13.37 14.94 1.65
C VAL A 20 -12.19 15.56 0.92
N LEU A 21 -12.15 16.89 0.83
CA LEU A 21 -11.03 17.61 0.21
C LEU A 21 -9.70 17.33 0.92
N LEU A 22 -9.70 17.34 2.26
CA LEU A 22 -8.52 17.00 3.05
C LEU A 22 -8.07 15.56 2.81
N LEU A 23 -9.00 14.61 2.69
CA LEU A 23 -8.67 13.22 2.40
C LEU A 23 -8.06 13.06 1.00
N VAL A 24 -8.60 13.76 0.00
CA VAL A 24 -8.05 13.77 -1.37
C VAL A 24 -6.65 14.37 -1.37
N GLN A 25 -6.44 15.52 -0.70
CA GLN A 25 -5.12 16.15 -0.59
C GLN A 25 -4.10 15.23 0.11
N PHE A 26 -4.50 14.57 1.19
CA PHE A 26 -3.67 13.60 1.88
C PHE A 26 -3.27 12.44 0.96
N HIS A 27 -4.24 11.88 0.23
CA HIS A 27 -3.99 10.76 -0.68
C HIS A 27 -3.11 11.14 -1.88
N SER A 28 -3.33 12.31 -2.47
CA SER A 28 -2.45 12.87 -3.50
C SER A 28 -1.03 13.07 -2.99
N GLY A 29 -0.86 13.61 -1.77
CA GLY A 29 0.46 13.75 -1.15
C GLY A 29 1.21 12.42 -1.00
N LEU A 30 0.50 11.34 -0.62
CA LEU A 30 1.09 10.00 -0.54
C LEU A 30 1.51 9.45 -1.90
N GLN A 31 0.74 9.71 -2.96
CA GLN A 31 1.11 9.33 -4.32
C GLN A 31 2.38 10.05 -4.76
N ASP A 32 2.45 11.36 -4.56
CA ASP A 32 3.59 12.18 -4.95
C ASP A 32 4.86 11.77 -4.18
N GLU A 33 4.75 11.54 -2.87
CA GLU A 33 5.86 11.03 -2.07
C GLU A 33 6.34 9.66 -2.57
N THR A 34 5.41 8.74 -2.87
CA THR A 34 5.75 7.40 -3.39
C THR A 34 6.44 7.49 -4.76
N LYS A 35 5.98 8.39 -5.64
CA LYS A 35 6.63 8.65 -6.94
C LYS A 35 8.05 9.17 -6.77
N GLN A 36 8.26 10.14 -5.87
CA GLN A 36 9.59 10.66 -5.58
C GLN A 36 10.54 9.58 -5.03
N GLN A 37 10.05 8.73 -4.11
CA GLN A 37 10.82 7.61 -3.58
C GLN A 37 11.17 6.59 -4.67
N LEU A 38 10.23 6.30 -5.58
CA LEU A 38 10.45 5.39 -6.69
C LEU A 38 11.50 5.92 -7.68
N ASP A 39 11.43 7.20 -8.03
CA ASP A 39 12.41 7.85 -8.91
C ASP A 39 13.80 7.86 -8.27
N GLN A 40 13.91 8.15 -6.98
CA GLN A 40 15.17 8.07 -6.25
C GLN A 40 15.73 6.64 -6.25
N ALA A 41 14.89 5.63 -5.97
CA ALA A 41 15.32 4.24 -5.97
C ALA A 41 15.82 3.77 -7.35
N ARG A 42 15.20 4.26 -8.43
CA ARG A 42 15.65 3.99 -9.82
C ARG A 42 16.99 4.65 -10.13
N GLN A 43 17.21 5.88 -9.67
CA GLN A 43 18.52 6.54 -9.80
C GLN A 43 19.60 5.78 -9.01
N ASP A 44 19.30 5.40 -7.77
CA ASP A 44 20.22 4.61 -6.94
C ASP A 44 20.57 3.26 -7.57
N LEU A 45 19.60 2.62 -8.24
CA LEU A 45 19.81 1.38 -8.98
C LEU A 45 20.83 1.60 -10.10
N GLN A 46 20.63 2.63 -10.92
CA GLN A 46 21.53 2.96 -12.02
C GLN A 46 22.95 3.23 -11.51
N THR A 47 23.10 4.09 -10.49
CA THR A 47 24.42 4.37 -9.90
C THR A 47 25.06 3.11 -9.34
N THR A 48 24.28 2.21 -8.73
CA THR A 48 24.79 0.93 -8.21
C THR A 48 25.27 0.02 -9.33
N GLU A 49 24.58 -0.02 -10.47
CA GLU A 49 25.00 -0.78 -11.65
C GLU A 49 26.31 -0.25 -12.23
N GLU A 50 26.45 1.08 -12.38
CA GLU A 50 27.68 1.73 -12.82
C GLU A 50 28.85 1.40 -11.86
N CYS A 51 28.60 1.39 -10.54
CA CYS A 51 29.60 0.97 -9.55
C CYS A 51 30.03 -0.49 -9.69
N ILE A 52 29.10 -1.39 -10.07
CA ILE A 52 29.44 -2.81 -10.31
C ILE A 52 30.36 -2.92 -11.52
N VAL A 53 30.05 -2.23 -12.62
CA VAL A 53 30.86 -2.23 -13.84
C VAL A 53 32.27 -1.71 -13.56
N ALA A 54 32.39 -0.55 -12.91
CA ALA A 54 33.70 0.01 -12.56
C ALA A 54 34.50 -0.92 -11.61
N ALA A 55 33.84 -1.58 -10.66
CA ALA A 55 34.50 -2.55 -9.78
C ALA A 55 34.93 -3.84 -10.52
N GLU A 56 34.18 -4.25 -11.55
CA GLU A 56 34.53 -5.35 -12.44
C GLU A 56 35.77 -5.01 -13.29
N GLU A 57 35.83 -3.81 -13.87
CA GLU A 57 36.99 -3.31 -14.61
C GLU A 57 38.26 -3.23 -13.74
N LEU A 58 38.11 -2.80 -12.48
CA LEU A 58 39.21 -2.72 -11.51
C LEU A 58 39.55 -4.07 -10.85
N GLY A 59 38.76 -5.13 -11.08
CA GLY A 59 38.98 -6.46 -10.49
C GLY A 59 38.72 -6.57 -8.98
N ILE A 60 37.98 -5.62 -8.38
CA ILE A 60 37.77 -5.55 -6.93
C ILE A 60 36.57 -6.41 -6.50
N LYS A 61 36.80 -7.72 -6.34
CA LYS A 61 35.76 -8.73 -6.03
C LYS A 61 34.87 -8.41 -4.81
N ALA A 62 35.44 -7.80 -3.78
CA ALA A 62 34.70 -7.42 -2.59
C ALA A 62 33.64 -6.35 -2.87
N LEU A 63 33.95 -5.36 -3.71
CA LEU A 63 33.02 -4.30 -4.10
C LEU A 63 31.93 -4.84 -5.01
N ILE A 64 32.27 -5.68 -5.99
CA ILE A 64 31.31 -6.35 -6.86
C ILE A 64 30.26 -7.09 -6.02
N SER A 65 30.73 -7.91 -5.07
CA SER A 65 29.84 -8.71 -4.21
C SER A 65 28.95 -7.83 -3.33
N ARG A 66 29.50 -6.73 -2.80
CA ARG A 66 28.74 -5.76 -1.98
C ARG A 66 27.66 -5.08 -2.81
N HIS A 67 28.01 -4.50 -3.96
CA HIS A 67 27.06 -3.77 -4.79
C HIS A 67 26.00 -4.67 -5.41
N LYS A 68 26.31 -5.94 -5.74
CA LYS A 68 25.28 -6.91 -6.16
C LYS A 68 24.21 -7.13 -5.08
N ARG A 69 24.59 -7.19 -3.79
CA ARG A 69 23.62 -7.27 -2.68
C ARG A 69 22.78 -6.00 -2.56
N VAL A 70 23.40 -4.83 -2.72
CA VAL A 70 22.71 -3.53 -2.69
C VAL A 70 21.72 -3.44 -3.84
N LYS A 71 22.12 -3.83 -5.07
CA LYS A 71 21.24 -3.90 -6.24
C LYS A 71 19.99 -4.73 -5.96
N THR A 72 20.14 -5.98 -5.49
CA THR A 72 18.99 -6.83 -5.16
C THR A 72 18.08 -6.23 -4.08
N GLN A 73 18.64 -5.46 -3.15
CA GLN A 73 17.81 -4.73 -2.19
C GLN A 73 17.01 -3.66 -2.93
N ILE A 74 17.67 -2.79 -3.72
CA ILE A 74 17.03 -1.69 -4.45
C ILE A 74 15.92 -2.21 -5.37
N GLU A 75 16.16 -3.28 -6.12
CA GLU A 75 15.14 -3.92 -6.97
C GLU A 75 13.89 -4.32 -6.20
N LYS A 76 14.04 -4.90 -5.00
CA LYS A 76 12.89 -5.26 -4.14
C LYS A 76 12.14 -4.04 -3.62
N GLU A 77 12.83 -2.94 -3.38
CA GLU A 77 12.19 -1.68 -2.96
C GLU A 77 11.40 -1.06 -4.10
N ILE A 78 11.96 -1.06 -5.32
CA ILE A 78 11.28 -0.58 -6.51
C ILE A 78 9.97 -1.35 -6.68
N ILE A 79 9.99 -2.68 -6.62
CA ILE A 79 8.78 -3.51 -6.72
C ILE A 79 7.75 -3.12 -5.63
N PHE A 80 8.21 -2.96 -4.39
CA PHE A 80 7.33 -2.54 -3.29
C PHE A 80 6.71 -1.16 -3.54
N LEU A 81 7.50 -0.17 -3.95
CA LEU A 81 7.05 1.19 -4.24
C LEU A 81 6.13 1.25 -5.47
N GLU A 82 6.37 0.43 -6.48
CA GLU A 82 5.49 0.29 -7.64
C GLU A 82 4.13 -0.28 -7.22
N ASN A 83 4.11 -1.37 -6.45
CA ASN A 83 2.86 -1.94 -5.95
C ASN A 83 2.12 -0.96 -5.03
N ARG A 84 2.85 -0.24 -4.17
CA ARG A 84 2.31 0.82 -3.31
C ARG A 84 1.67 1.94 -4.13
N LEU A 85 2.35 2.39 -5.18
CA LEU A 85 1.83 3.42 -6.06
C LEU A 85 0.55 2.96 -6.77
N VAL A 86 0.55 1.74 -7.31
CA VAL A 86 -0.64 1.16 -7.96
C VAL A 86 -1.81 1.02 -6.96
N ALA A 87 -1.53 0.63 -5.71
CA ALA A 87 -2.54 0.59 -4.65
C ALA A 87 -3.17 1.97 -4.41
N LEU A 88 -2.33 3.00 -4.27
CA LEU A 88 -2.79 4.37 -4.08
C LEU A 88 -3.58 4.85 -5.29
N GLU A 89 -3.08 4.69 -6.52
CA GLU A 89 -3.78 5.11 -7.74
C GLU A 89 -5.11 4.38 -7.94
N SER A 90 -5.24 3.14 -7.44
CA SER A 90 -6.49 2.38 -7.43
C SER A 90 -7.48 2.84 -6.34
N GLY A 91 -7.11 3.85 -5.53
CA GLY A 91 -7.96 4.44 -4.50
C GLY A 91 -7.90 3.73 -3.15
N TYR A 92 -6.97 2.78 -2.95
CA TYR A 92 -6.78 2.17 -1.64
C TYR A 92 -6.08 3.14 -0.69
N LEU A 93 -6.52 3.14 0.57
CA LEU A 93 -6.00 4.02 1.61
C LEU A 93 -5.10 3.23 2.56
N PRO A 94 -3.85 3.68 2.80
CA PRO A 94 -3.02 3.06 3.81
C PRO A 94 -3.63 3.31 5.19
N VAL A 95 -3.57 2.29 6.03
CA VAL A 95 -4.00 2.34 7.42
C VAL A 95 -2.85 1.93 8.32
N PRO A 96 -2.86 2.34 9.61
CA PRO A 96 -1.88 1.86 10.56
C PRO A 96 -1.78 0.34 10.55
N ARG A 97 -0.58 -0.19 10.78
CA ARG A 97 -0.40 -1.62 10.96
C ARG A 97 -1.19 -2.08 12.19
N PHE A 98 -2.01 -3.10 12.01
CA PHE A 98 -2.77 -3.74 13.07
C PHE A 98 -2.48 -5.24 13.10
N ASP A 99 -2.62 -5.86 14.26
CA ASP A 99 -2.65 -7.32 14.33
C ASP A 99 -3.84 -7.84 13.52
N TYR A 100 -3.60 -8.84 12.68
CA TYR A 100 -4.59 -9.40 11.78
C TYR A 100 -4.61 -10.93 11.86
N ALA A 101 -5.75 -11.51 11.55
CA ALA A 101 -5.89 -12.93 11.26
C ALA A 101 -5.96 -13.15 9.74
N SER A 102 -5.54 -14.31 9.25
CA SER A 102 -5.73 -14.66 7.85
C SER A 102 -7.21 -14.79 7.51
N ILE A 103 -7.57 -14.53 6.25
CA ILE A 103 -8.97 -14.63 5.79
C ILE A 103 -9.57 -16.01 6.07
N GLU A 104 -8.81 -17.08 5.86
CA GLU A 104 -9.28 -18.46 6.01
C GLU A 104 -9.86 -18.75 7.39
N TRP A 105 -9.22 -18.23 8.45
CA TRP A 105 -9.65 -18.37 9.85
C TRP A 105 -10.96 -17.66 10.18
N SER A 106 -11.51 -16.89 9.23
CA SER A 106 -12.62 -15.99 9.43
C SER A 106 -13.72 -16.15 8.36
N SER A 107 -13.52 -17.05 7.40
CA SER A 107 -14.37 -17.19 6.21
C SER A 107 -15.86 -17.53 6.48
N GLU A 108 -16.20 -18.11 7.63
CA GLU A 108 -17.56 -18.60 7.93
C GLU A 108 -18.64 -17.51 8.05
N ARG A 109 -18.29 -16.22 8.16
CA ARG A 109 -19.27 -15.12 8.34
C ARG A 109 -19.20 -14.01 7.31
N MET A 110 -18.46 -14.17 6.22
CA MET A 110 -18.33 -13.10 5.20
C MET A 110 -19.59 -12.99 4.34
N ASN A 111 -20.12 -11.77 4.23
CA ASN A 111 -21.26 -11.48 3.36
C ASN A 111 -20.81 -11.29 1.89
N TYR A 112 -21.77 -11.22 0.96
CA TYR A 112 -21.48 -11.06 -0.47
C TYR A 112 -20.77 -9.74 -0.84
N SER A 113 -21.12 -8.62 -0.20
CA SER A 113 -20.52 -7.32 -0.53
C SER A 113 -19.04 -7.27 -0.10
N THR A 114 -18.73 -7.88 1.03
CA THR A 114 -17.38 -8.08 1.57
C THR A 114 -16.55 -8.98 0.64
N LEU A 115 -17.11 -10.12 0.21
CA LEU A 115 -16.45 -11.02 -0.75
C LEU A 115 -16.21 -10.35 -2.10
N ARG A 116 -17.16 -9.53 -2.58
CA ARG A 116 -16.99 -8.78 -3.84
C ARG A 116 -15.83 -7.79 -3.77
N ARG A 117 -15.70 -7.03 -2.68
CA ARG A 117 -14.57 -6.09 -2.50
C ARG A 117 -13.22 -6.81 -2.42
N LEU A 118 -13.18 -7.95 -1.71
CA LEU A 118 -11.99 -8.80 -1.68
C LEU A 118 -11.64 -9.34 -3.07
N LYS A 119 -12.65 -9.74 -3.84
CA LYS A 119 -12.45 -10.19 -5.22
C LYS A 119 -11.90 -9.05 -6.09
N GLU A 120 -12.50 -7.86 -6.03
CA GLU A 120 -12.02 -6.68 -6.77
C GLU A 120 -10.55 -6.34 -6.41
N ALA A 121 -10.21 -6.40 -5.12
CA ALA A 121 -8.83 -6.19 -4.66
C ALA A 121 -7.87 -7.30 -5.07
N LYS A 122 -8.33 -8.55 -5.12
CA LYS A 122 -7.53 -9.71 -5.57
C LYS A 122 -7.32 -9.70 -7.09
N ASP A 123 -8.37 -9.40 -7.84
CA ASP A 123 -8.33 -9.30 -9.31
C ASP A 123 -7.42 -8.15 -9.76
N ALA A 124 -7.27 -7.11 -8.94
CA ALA A 124 -6.31 -6.03 -9.19
C ALA A 124 -4.84 -6.50 -9.10
N GLY A 125 -4.55 -7.62 -8.43
CA GLY A 125 -3.21 -8.22 -8.36
C GLY A 125 -2.17 -7.36 -7.63
N ILE A 126 -2.61 -6.42 -6.78
CA ILE A 126 -1.75 -5.42 -6.14
C ILE A 126 -1.13 -5.95 -4.85
N PHE A 127 -1.92 -6.67 -4.04
CA PHE A 127 -1.55 -7.06 -2.67
C PHE A 127 -0.87 -8.43 -2.61
N ASP A 128 0.10 -8.58 -1.72
CA ASP A 128 0.79 -9.85 -1.45
C ASP A 128 -0.08 -10.81 -0.64
N ASP A 129 -0.93 -10.27 0.22
CA ASP A 129 -1.81 -11.04 1.10
C ASP A 129 -3.01 -10.20 1.55
N PHE A 130 -3.95 -10.86 2.22
CA PHE A 130 -5.12 -10.23 2.79
C PHE A 130 -5.37 -10.68 4.22
N GLY A 131 -5.79 -9.74 5.06
CA GLY A 131 -6.02 -9.97 6.48
C GLY A 131 -7.34 -9.42 6.97
N VAL A 132 -7.77 -9.93 8.12
CA VAL A 132 -8.87 -9.36 8.89
C VAL A 132 -8.33 -8.83 10.22
N VAL A 133 -8.53 -7.54 10.43
CA VAL A 133 -8.28 -6.88 11.72
C VAL A 133 -9.56 -6.96 12.55
N GLN A 134 -9.55 -7.74 13.63
CA GLN A 134 -10.68 -7.86 14.55
C GLN A 134 -10.31 -7.37 15.95
N ASP A 135 -11.26 -6.70 16.62
CA ASP A 135 -11.05 -6.06 17.93
C ASP A 135 -10.68 -7.04 19.08
N LYS A 136 -10.67 -8.35 18.82
CA LYS A 136 -10.24 -9.37 19.78
C LYS A 136 -8.76 -9.22 20.20
N TYR A 137 -7.96 -8.55 19.37
CA TYR A 137 -6.53 -8.29 19.62
C TYR A 137 -6.26 -6.89 20.21
N THR A 138 -7.25 -5.98 20.17
CA THR A 138 -7.08 -4.60 20.65
C THR A 138 -7.96 -4.25 21.85
N HIS A 139 -9.27 -4.52 21.84
CA HIS A 139 -10.18 -4.22 22.97
C HIS A 139 -11.39 -5.18 23.03
N PRO A 140 -11.37 -6.24 23.87
CA PRO A 140 -12.38 -7.32 23.86
C PRO A 140 -13.81 -6.91 24.27
N ARG A 141 -14.04 -5.65 24.69
CA ARG A 141 -15.35 -5.14 25.14
C ARG A 141 -16.09 -4.31 24.10
N ARG A 142 -15.51 -4.03 22.93
CA ARG A 142 -16.16 -3.27 21.85
C ARG A 142 -16.56 -4.21 20.71
N LYS A 143 -17.84 -4.17 20.34
CA LYS A 143 -18.38 -4.83 19.13
C LYS A 143 -18.14 -3.92 17.94
N ARG A 144 -16.88 -3.79 17.50
CA ARG A 144 -16.58 -3.14 16.22
C ARG A 144 -16.56 -4.20 15.12
N ASP A 145 -17.10 -3.83 13.97
CA ASP A 145 -17.07 -4.64 12.77
C ASP A 145 -15.61 -4.83 12.33
N PRO A 146 -15.18 -6.05 11.97
CA PRO A 146 -13.82 -6.31 11.53
C PRO A 146 -13.46 -5.49 10.28
N LEU A 147 -12.19 -5.10 10.16
CA LEU A 147 -11.68 -4.43 8.96
C LEU A 147 -10.98 -5.45 8.07
N LEU A 148 -11.26 -5.41 6.78
CA LEU A 148 -10.48 -6.09 5.77
C LEU A 148 -9.34 -5.22 5.31
N VAL A 149 -8.15 -5.80 5.28
CA VAL A 149 -6.94 -5.13 4.84
C VAL A 149 -6.23 -5.92 3.75
N GLY A 150 -5.73 -5.21 2.74
CA GLY A 150 -4.73 -5.70 1.80
C GLY A 150 -3.35 -5.44 2.37
N ILE A 151 -2.40 -6.34 2.15
CA ILE A 151 -1.08 -6.29 2.77
C ILE A 151 -0.04 -6.22 1.67
N LEU A 152 0.82 -5.21 1.76
CA LEU A 152 2.06 -5.12 0.98
C LEU A 152 3.24 -5.43 1.88
N ARG A 153 4.08 -6.38 1.45
CA ARG A 153 5.27 -6.81 2.16
C ARG A 153 6.49 -6.08 1.60
N GLY A 154 7.01 -5.17 2.41
CA GLY A 154 8.27 -4.48 2.15
C GLY A 154 9.48 -5.26 2.66
N ARG A 155 10.62 -4.56 2.75
CA ARG A 155 11.88 -5.16 3.22
C ARG A 155 11.82 -5.51 4.71
N ARG A 156 12.57 -6.56 5.09
CA ARG A 156 12.85 -6.95 6.49
C ARG A 156 11.59 -7.15 7.36
N GLY A 157 10.51 -7.65 6.77
CA GLY A 157 9.25 -7.89 7.49
C GLY A 157 8.44 -6.61 7.77
N HIS A 158 8.77 -5.50 7.08
CA HIS A 158 7.90 -4.35 7.00
C HIS A 158 6.62 -4.74 6.24
N GLU A 159 5.47 -4.39 6.80
CA GLU A 159 4.17 -4.61 6.18
C GLU A 159 3.41 -3.29 6.21
N GLU A 160 2.85 -2.91 5.07
CA GLU A 160 1.92 -1.78 4.96
C GLU A 160 0.52 -2.33 4.69
N HIS A 161 -0.45 -1.81 5.44
CA HIS A 161 -1.83 -2.28 5.39
C HIS A 161 -2.67 -1.25 4.63
N PHE A 162 -3.55 -1.75 3.77
CA PHE A 162 -4.47 -0.93 2.98
C PHE A 162 -5.90 -1.30 3.29
N PHE A 163 -6.75 -0.32 3.54
CA PHE A 163 -8.16 -0.55 3.80
C PHE A 163 -8.88 -1.03 2.54
N ILE A 164 -9.54 -2.19 2.64
CA ILE A 164 -10.39 -2.75 1.58
C ILE A 164 -11.87 -2.54 1.89
N GLY A 165 -12.25 -2.72 3.16
CA GLY A 165 -13.64 -2.61 3.55
C GLY A 165 -13.91 -3.02 4.99
N VAL A 166 -15.14 -2.78 5.41
CA VAL A 166 -15.68 -3.29 6.67
C VAL A 166 -16.38 -4.62 6.42
N TRP A 167 -16.23 -5.55 7.35
CA TRP A 167 -16.95 -6.80 7.38
C TRP A 167 -18.23 -6.64 8.21
N HIS A 168 -19.37 -6.60 7.53
CA HIS A 168 -20.71 -6.56 8.13
C HIS A 168 -21.39 -7.94 8.13
#